data_AF-A0A7C3LJT7-F1
#
_entry.id   AF-A0A7C3LJT7-F1
#
_cell.length_a   1.000
_cell.length_b   1.000
_cell.length_c   1.000
_cell.angle_alpha   90.00
_cell.angle_beta   90.00
_cell.angle_gamma   90.00
#
_symmetry.space_group_name_H-M   'P 1'
#
loop_
_entity.id
_entity.type
_entity.pdbx_description
1 polymer ?
#
loop_
_entity_poly.entity_id
_entity_poly.type
_entity_poly.pdbx_seq_one_letter_code
_entity_poly.pdbx_strand_id
1 'polypeptide(L)'
;MRPSALPADIRPRPRRWPLAAASSLFFLTVLGALYLQKDTYTDDLAELSRRLIGDENTARVESWYFRLHDRIDQLQYRLTGGDSDPFARGATVDYIPRPPSRVIVLEPVRPVVDPPPGIPVLAVPEPVPPPMERLAMPEIHRLRDNREPGEEQWSTTGLPRNDPEDPIMARTFVRPDPDRPYATVGILLVDARRTRLHIVGGTEEPGSERRVDGPGVIAPEHMSVLLAAWNGGFQGPHGSFGMVANGLEYKPLRNGFASIAVLEDGTIPMGEWGRTLTWREDMVAVRQNAALLVEDCAISDRTGEGNETWGYVQVDSSEFITWRSAIGLTAEGDLLV
;
A
#
# COMPACT_ATOMS: atom_id res chain seq x y z
N MET A 1 -22.52 92.78 8.82
CA MET A 1 -22.05 92.08 7.60
C MET A 1 -20.95 91.09 7.99
N ARG A 2 -21.25 89.80 8.02
CA ARG A 2 -20.24 88.72 8.07
C ARG A 2 -20.33 87.98 6.72
N PRO A 3 -19.20 87.68 6.05
CA PRO A 3 -19.26 86.96 4.78
C PRO A 3 -19.50 85.47 5.03
N SER A 4 -20.40 84.89 4.25
CA SER A 4 -20.73 83.47 4.21
C SER A 4 -19.61 82.70 3.49
N ALA A 5 -19.02 81.72 4.18
CA ALA A 5 -18.12 80.75 3.57
C ALA A 5 -18.94 79.68 2.83
N LEU A 6 -18.59 79.41 1.57
CA LEU A 6 -19.14 78.32 0.75
C LEU A 6 -18.68 76.96 1.30
N PRO A 7 -19.51 75.89 1.22
CA PRO A 7 -19.12 74.57 1.68
C PRO A 7 -18.18 73.87 0.68
N ALA A 8 -17.20 73.16 1.22
CA ALA A 8 -16.20 72.40 0.48
C ALA A 8 -16.81 71.18 -0.22
N ASP A 9 -16.38 70.96 -1.46
CA ASP A 9 -16.79 69.90 -2.37
C ASP A 9 -16.29 68.52 -1.88
N ILE A 10 -17.18 67.67 -1.37
CA ILE A 10 -16.85 66.32 -0.88
C ILE A 10 -16.81 65.35 -2.07
N ARG A 11 -15.62 65.09 -2.61
CA ARG A 11 -15.44 63.99 -3.57
C ARG A 11 -15.62 62.63 -2.87
N PRO A 12 -16.46 61.72 -3.39
CA PRO A 12 -16.66 60.41 -2.77
C PRO A 12 -15.40 59.56 -2.88
N ARG A 13 -14.91 59.06 -1.73
CA ARG A 13 -13.80 58.10 -1.69
C ARG A 13 -14.20 56.81 -2.41
N PRO A 14 -13.36 56.27 -3.33
CA PRO A 14 -13.71 55.04 -4.04
C PRO A 14 -13.85 53.89 -3.05
N ARG A 15 -15.01 53.23 -3.12
CA ARG A 15 -15.41 52.11 -2.26
C ARG A 15 -14.45 50.95 -2.56
N ARG A 16 -13.50 50.64 -1.66
CA ARG A 16 -12.44 49.62 -1.81
C ARG A 16 -12.93 48.17 -1.70
N TRP A 17 -14.21 47.95 -1.41
CA TRP A 17 -14.78 46.62 -1.21
C TRP A 17 -14.84 45.70 -2.45
N PRO A 18 -15.01 46.16 -3.72
CA PRO A 18 -15.04 45.25 -4.85
C PRO A 18 -13.62 44.76 -5.21
N LEU A 19 -12.59 45.57 -4.95
CA LEU A 19 -11.19 45.16 -5.07
C LEU A 19 -10.82 44.13 -4.01
N ALA A 20 -11.24 44.33 -2.75
CA ALA A 20 -11.03 43.35 -1.68
C ALA A 20 -11.78 42.02 -1.95
N ALA A 21 -13.01 42.10 -2.48
CA ALA A 21 -13.79 40.92 -2.86
C ALA A 21 -13.18 40.17 -4.05
N ALA A 22 -12.71 40.89 -5.08
CA ALA A 22 -12.03 40.29 -6.23
C ALA A 22 -10.69 39.64 -5.84
N SER A 23 -9.90 40.29 -4.96
CA SER A 23 -8.69 39.70 -4.41
C SER A 23 -8.98 38.46 -3.57
N SER A 24 -10.05 38.46 -2.78
CA SER A 24 -10.45 37.29 -1.98
C SER A 24 -10.90 36.13 -2.87
N LEU A 25 -11.67 36.41 -3.93
CA LEU A 25 -12.10 35.40 -4.88
C LEU A 25 -10.91 34.83 -5.66
N PHE A 26 -10.00 35.68 -6.15
CA PHE A 26 -8.76 35.23 -6.79
C PHE A 26 -7.92 34.36 -5.86
N PHE A 27 -7.79 34.76 -4.59
CA PHE A 27 -7.06 33.97 -3.59
C PHE A 27 -7.72 32.61 -3.37
N LEU A 28 -9.05 32.55 -3.24
CA LEU A 28 -9.80 31.30 -3.11
C LEU A 28 -9.70 30.41 -4.36
N THR A 29 -9.72 31.00 -5.56
CA THR A 29 -9.56 30.25 -6.82
C THR A 29 -8.15 29.70 -6.96
N VAL A 30 -7.12 30.48 -6.62
CA VAL A 30 -5.72 30.02 -6.61
C VAL A 30 -5.52 28.95 -5.54
N LEU A 31 -6.10 29.11 -4.34
CA LEU A 31 -6.07 28.08 -3.30
C LEU A 31 -6.76 26.79 -3.77
N GLY A 32 -7.91 26.90 -4.43
CA GLY A 32 -8.64 25.76 -4.99
C GLY A 32 -7.88 25.07 -6.12
N ALA A 33 -7.19 25.83 -6.98
CA ALA A 33 -6.34 25.28 -8.04
C ALA A 33 -5.10 24.57 -7.47
N LEU A 34 -4.45 25.16 -6.46
CA LEU A 34 -3.35 24.55 -5.72
C LEU A 34 -3.79 23.26 -5.00
N TYR A 35 -5.00 23.25 -4.44
CA TYR A 35 -5.59 22.06 -3.83
C TYR A 35 -5.85 20.95 -4.86
N LEU A 36 -6.33 21.29 -6.06
CA LEU A 36 -6.56 20.33 -7.14
C LEU A 36 -5.26 19.72 -7.71
N GLN A 37 -4.11 20.40 -7.54
CA GLN A 37 -2.79 19.92 -7.96
C GLN A 37 -1.93 19.38 -6.81
N LYS A 38 -2.51 19.21 -5.61
CA LYS A 38 -1.76 18.87 -4.40
C LYS A 38 -0.90 17.61 -4.56
N ASP A 39 -1.46 16.55 -5.16
CA ASP A 39 -0.81 15.23 -5.25
C ASP A 39 0.45 15.22 -6.14
N THR A 40 0.69 16.27 -6.93
CA THR A 40 1.85 16.37 -7.83
C THR A 40 3.07 17.03 -7.20
N TYR A 41 2.89 17.85 -6.16
CA TYR A 41 3.97 18.70 -5.63
C TYR A 41 4.31 18.43 -4.16
N THR A 42 3.51 17.65 -3.43
CA THR A 42 3.72 17.43 -1.99
C THR A 42 5.06 16.76 -1.66
N ASP A 43 5.46 15.75 -2.44
CA ASP A 43 6.65 14.95 -2.13
C ASP A 43 7.95 15.74 -2.35
N ASP A 44 8.07 16.42 -3.50
CA ASP A 44 9.20 17.29 -3.83
C ASP A 44 9.32 18.47 -2.86
N LEU A 45 8.19 19.04 -2.43
CA LEU A 45 8.17 20.14 -1.45
C LEU A 45 8.53 19.66 -0.05
N ALA A 46 8.11 18.47 0.35
CA ALA A 46 8.49 17.87 1.63
C ALA A 46 10.00 17.60 1.68
N GLU A 47 10.58 17.05 0.61
CA GLU A 47 12.01 16.76 0.56
C GLU A 47 12.87 18.03 0.48
N LEU A 48 12.44 19.04 -0.29
CA LEU A 48 13.07 20.36 -0.34
C LEU A 48 13.00 21.06 1.03
N SER A 49 11.86 20.96 1.72
CA SER A 49 11.68 21.49 3.06
C SER A 49 12.62 20.82 4.06
N ARG A 50 12.71 19.48 4.07
CA ARG A 50 13.62 18.73 4.95
C ARG A 50 15.08 19.16 4.77
N ARG A 51 15.50 19.36 3.52
CA ARG A 51 16.85 19.87 3.17
C ARG A 51 17.11 21.30 3.63
N LEU A 52 16.08 22.16 3.71
CA LEU A 52 16.23 23.59 4.00
C LEU A 52 16.05 23.95 5.49
N ILE A 53 15.05 23.37 6.16
CA ILE A 53 14.66 23.75 7.52
C ILE A 53 14.88 22.64 8.56
N GLY A 54 15.35 21.47 8.12
CA GLY A 54 15.62 20.30 8.95
C GLY A 54 14.36 19.48 9.24
N ASP A 55 14.55 18.17 9.43
CA ASP A 55 13.48 17.17 9.56
C ASP A 55 12.45 17.53 10.65
N GLU A 56 12.88 18.10 11.77
CA GLU A 56 11.98 18.44 12.89
C GLU A 56 11.02 19.61 12.55
N ASN A 57 11.52 20.66 11.90
CA ASN A 57 10.67 21.80 11.53
C ASN A 57 9.77 21.45 10.35
N THR A 58 10.25 20.63 9.41
CA THR A 58 9.42 20.11 8.33
C THR A 58 8.28 19.26 8.87
N ALA A 59 8.55 18.35 9.81
CA ALA A 59 7.51 17.52 10.41
C ALA A 59 6.42 18.36 11.10
N ARG A 60 6.77 19.46 11.79
CA ARG A 60 5.76 20.38 12.40
C ARG A 60 4.91 21.09 11.35
N VAL A 61 5.53 21.52 10.24
CA VAL A 61 4.82 22.15 9.11
C VAL A 61 3.89 21.13 8.44
N GLU A 62 4.37 19.90 8.23
CA GLU A 62 3.58 18.77 7.74
C GLU A 62 2.39 18.50 8.68
N SER A 63 2.57 18.42 10.01
CA SER A 63 1.46 18.24 10.96
C SER A 63 0.41 19.34 10.85
N TRP A 64 0.83 20.61 10.70
CA TRP A 64 -0.10 21.72 10.52
C TRP A 64 -0.85 21.62 9.19
N TYR A 65 -0.14 21.30 8.10
CA TYR A 65 -0.72 21.11 6.77
C TYR A 65 -1.73 19.95 6.76
N PHE A 66 -1.36 18.78 7.29
CA PHE A 66 -2.25 17.62 7.37
C PHE A 66 -3.49 17.90 8.22
N ARG A 67 -3.36 18.61 9.36
CA ARG A 67 -4.54 19.02 10.15
C ARG A 67 -5.47 19.99 9.43
N LEU A 68 -4.91 20.90 8.64
CA LEU A 68 -5.71 21.81 7.82
C LEU A 68 -6.43 21.03 6.72
N HIS A 69 -5.72 20.10 6.07
CA HIS A 69 -6.26 19.24 5.03
C HIS A 69 -7.39 18.34 5.56
N ASP A 70 -7.17 17.67 6.69
CA ASP A 70 -8.18 16.84 7.36
C ASP A 70 -9.46 17.63 7.65
N ARG A 71 -9.35 18.89 8.10
CA ARG A 71 -10.52 19.75 8.32
C ARG A 71 -11.25 20.11 7.02
N ILE A 72 -10.52 20.32 5.93
CA ILE A 72 -11.10 20.61 4.61
C ILE A 72 -11.82 19.37 4.10
N ASP A 73 -11.21 18.18 4.18
CA ASP A 73 -11.82 16.90 3.78
C ASP A 73 -13.09 16.60 4.57
N GLN A 74 -13.06 16.78 5.90
CA GLN A 74 -14.25 16.64 6.75
C GLN A 74 -15.37 17.61 6.36
N LEU A 75 -15.03 18.83 5.95
CA LEU A 75 -16.02 19.82 5.52
C LEU A 75 -16.59 19.46 4.14
N GLN A 76 -15.71 19.08 3.21
CA GLN A 76 -16.10 18.65 1.87
C GLN A 76 -17.00 17.42 1.94
N TYR A 77 -16.62 16.37 2.68
CA TYR A 77 -17.45 15.18 2.87
C TYR A 77 -18.81 15.51 3.49
N ARG A 78 -18.86 16.38 4.50
CA ARG A 78 -20.14 16.83 5.09
C ARG A 78 -21.04 17.57 4.09
N LEU A 79 -20.47 18.30 3.13
CA LEU A 79 -21.21 19.12 2.18
C LEU A 79 -21.61 18.35 0.91
N THR A 80 -20.74 17.50 0.39
CA THR A 80 -20.91 16.84 -0.93
C THR A 80 -21.03 15.33 -0.85
N GLY A 81 -20.79 14.71 0.31
CA GLY A 81 -20.51 13.27 0.40
C GLY A 81 -19.14 12.92 -0.20
N GLY A 82 -18.88 11.62 -0.35
CA GLY A 82 -17.67 11.09 -0.98
C GLY A 82 -17.95 9.75 -1.67
N ASP A 83 -17.13 9.41 -2.65
CA ASP A 83 -17.12 8.09 -3.28
C ASP A 83 -16.52 7.10 -2.26
N SER A 84 -17.33 6.17 -1.76
CA SER A 84 -16.98 5.34 -0.61
C SER A 84 -16.31 4.03 -0.99
N ASP A 85 -16.47 3.57 -2.23
CA ASP A 85 -15.81 2.36 -2.74
C ASP A 85 -14.50 2.73 -3.46
N PRO A 86 -13.33 2.39 -2.89
CA PRO A 86 -12.04 2.68 -3.53
C PRO A 86 -11.84 1.92 -4.84
N PHE A 87 -12.69 0.95 -5.16
CA PHE A 87 -12.62 0.12 -6.35
C PHE A 87 -13.64 0.47 -7.44
N ALA A 88 -14.50 1.47 -7.21
CA ALA A 88 -15.55 1.86 -8.16
C ALA A 88 -14.99 2.48 -9.46
N ARG A 89 -13.79 3.08 -9.41
CA ARG A 89 -13.09 3.56 -10.62
C ARG A 89 -12.31 2.40 -11.22
N GLY A 90 -12.79 1.92 -12.37
CA GLY A 90 -12.43 0.63 -12.97
C GLY A 90 -10.94 0.32 -13.00
N ALA A 91 -10.58 -0.86 -12.49
CA ALA A 91 -9.30 -1.49 -12.79
C ALA A 91 -9.29 -1.91 -14.27
N THR A 92 -8.22 -1.58 -14.99
CA THR A 92 -8.01 -2.12 -16.34
C THR A 92 -7.59 -3.58 -16.20
N VAL A 93 -8.45 -4.50 -16.63
CA VAL A 93 -8.19 -5.94 -16.56
C VAL A 93 -7.71 -6.40 -17.92
N ASP A 94 -6.40 -6.62 -18.04
CA ASP A 94 -5.83 -7.28 -19.21
C ASP A 94 -5.83 -8.79 -19.00
N TYR A 95 -6.78 -9.47 -19.65
CA TYR A 95 -6.75 -10.92 -19.74
C TYR A 95 -5.66 -11.34 -20.73
N ILE A 96 -4.56 -11.91 -20.24
CA ILE A 96 -3.57 -12.56 -21.09
C ILE A 96 -4.18 -13.90 -21.55
N PRO A 97 -4.50 -14.07 -22.85
CA PRO A 97 -5.09 -15.31 -23.33
C PRO A 97 -4.10 -16.45 -23.10
N ARG A 98 -4.46 -17.45 -22.28
CA ARG A 98 -3.68 -18.68 -22.21
C ARG A 98 -3.83 -19.41 -23.55
N PRO A 99 -2.71 -19.86 -24.17
CA PRO A 99 -2.83 -20.79 -25.28
C PRO A 99 -3.59 -22.04 -24.80
N PRO A 100 -4.48 -22.60 -25.63
CA PRO A 100 -5.25 -23.78 -25.24
C PRO A 100 -4.29 -24.90 -24.84
N SER A 101 -4.53 -25.48 -23.65
CA SER A 101 -3.80 -26.66 -23.19
C SER A 101 -3.93 -27.76 -24.23
N ARG A 102 -2.80 -28.24 -24.77
CA ARG A 102 -2.80 -29.38 -25.68
C ARG A 102 -3.31 -30.60 -24.93
N VAL A 103 -4.51 -31.06 -25.27
CA VAL A 103 -5.02 -32.34 -24.79
C VAL A 103 -4.26 -33.44 -25.54
N ILE A 104 -3.28 -34.05 -24.86
CA ILE A 104 -2.64 -35.26 -25.37
C ILE A 104 -3.56 -36.42 -24.99
N VAL A 105 -4.30 -36.94 -25.96
CA VAL A 105 -5.07 -38.17 -25.78
C VAL A 105 -4.09 -39.33 -25.84
N LEU A 106 -3.76 -39.89 -24.68
CA LEU A 106 -2.98 -41.12 -24.59
C LEU A 106 -3.94 -42.29 -24.74
N GLU A 107 -3.92 -42.95 -25.90
CA GLU A 107 -4.56 -44.25 -26.05
C GLU A 107 -3.78 -45.28 -25.22
N PRO A 108 -4.45 -46.13 -24.42
CA PRO A 108 -3.78 -47.14 -23.63
C PRO A 108 -3.17 -48.20 -24.56
N VAL A 109 -1.90 -48.01 -24.92
CA VAL A 109 -1.08 -49.06 -25.51
C VAL A 109 -0.75 -50.05 -24.39
N ARG A 110 -0.97 -51.34 -24.66
CA ARG A 110 -0.64 -52.44 -23.74
C ARG A 110 0.76 -52.25 -23.16
N PRO A 111 1.02 -52.62 -21.89
CA PRO A 111 2.36 -52.51 -21.32
C PRO A 111 3.36 -53.27 -22.20
N VAL A 112 4.30 -52.52 -22.78
CA VAL A 112 5.43 -53.08 -23.53
C VAL A 112 6.47 -53.50 -22.51
N VAL A 113 6.65 -54.80 -22.33
CA VAL A 113 7.79 -55.36 -21.60
C VAL A 113 8.99 -55.27 -22.54
N ASP A 114 10.01 -54.50 -22.16
CA ASP A 114 11.21 -54.17 -22.94
C ASP A 114 10.98 -53.34 -24.22
N PRO A 115 10.87 -51.99 -24.12
CA PRO A 115 10.84 -51.14 -25.30
C PRO A 115 12.21 -51.19 -26.02
N PRO A 116 12.23 -51.32 -27.36
CA PRO A 116 13.44 -51.16 -28.14
C PRO A 116 14.13 -49.81 -27.83
N PRO A 117 15.47 -49.73 -27.90
CA PRO A 117 16.17 -48.47 -27.73
C PRO A 117 15.66 -47.43 -28.74
N GLY A 118 15.22 -46.27 -28.24
CA GLY A 118 14.74 -45.16 -29.06
C GLY A 118 13.23 -44.87 -28.99
N ILE A 119 12.44 -45.68 -28.26
CA ILE A 119 11.04 -45.32 -27.95
C ILE A 119 11.03 -44.46 -26.67
N PRO A 120 10.49 -43.22 -26.71
CA PRO A 120 10.27 -42.45 -25.48
C PRO A 120 9.24 -43.17 -24.61
N VAL A 121 9.70 -43.70 -23.47
CA VAL A 121 8.82 -44.26 -22.45
C VAL A 121 8.18 -43.09 -21.71
N LEU A 122 6.86 -42.97 -21.78
CA LEU A 122 6.12 -42.04 -20.92
C LEU A 122 6.31 -42.49 -19.48
N ALA A 123 7.02 -41.68 -18.70
CA ALA A 123 7.07 -41.85 -17.26
C ALA A 123 5.62 -41.92 -16.73
N VAL A 124 5.37 -42.82 -15.79
CA VAL A 124 4.10 -42.85 -15.06
C VAL A 124 3.88 -41.42 -14.54
N PRO A 125 2.75 -40.75 -14.89
CA PRO A 125 2.52 -39.40 -14.41
C PRO A 125 2.63 -39.45 -12.89
N GLU A 126 3.47 -38.58 -12.33
CA GLU A 126 3.56 -38.43 -10.89
C GLU A 126 2.14 -38.28 -10.34
N PRO A 127 1.82 -38.92 -9.20
CA PRO A 127 0.49 -38.82 -8.62
C PRO A 127 0.11 -37.35 -8.55
N VAL A 128 -0.99 -37.00 -9.22
CA VAL A 128 -1.51 -35.63 -9.25
C VAL A 128 -1.60 -35.19 -7.79
N PRO A 129 -0.91 -34.09 -7.39
CA PRO A 129 -0.98 -33.63 -6.02
C PRO A 129 -2.45 -33.46 -5.64
N PRO A 130 -2.83 -33.76 -4.39
CA PRO A 130 -4.21 -33.60 -3.95
C PRO A 130 -4.70 -32.18 -4.32
N PRO A 131 -5.97 -32.01 -4.71
CA PRO A 131 -6.50 -30.70 -5.05
C PRO A 131 -6.20 -29.74 -3.89
N MET A 132 -5.51 -28.64 -4.16
CA MET A 132 -5.32 -27.61 -3.14
C MET A 132 -6.69 -27.12 -2.68
N GLU A 133 -6.86 -26.94 -1.38
CA GLU A 133 -8.09 -26.36 -0.84
C GLU A 133 -8.32 -24.97 -1.43
N ARG A 134 -9.57 -24.57 -1.60
CA ARG A 134 -9.89 -23.24 -2.14
C ARG A 134 -9.40 -22.14 -1.20
N LEU A 135 -9.14 -20.96 -1.77
CA LEU A 135 -8.79 -19.78 -0.98
C LEU A 135 -9.89 -19.49 0.05
N ALA A 136 -9.54 -19.56 1.33
CA ALA A 136 -10.45 -19.29 2.43
C ALA A 136 -10.53 -17.77 2.64
N MET A 137 -11.73 -17.21 2.50
CA MET A 137 -11.96 -15.79 2.76
C MET A 137 -12.18 -15.59 4.26
N PRO A 138 -11.33 -14.84 4.97
CA PRO A 138 -11.45 -14.68 6.41
C PRO A 138 -12.70 -13.86 6.76
N GLU A 139 -13.29 -14.12 7.93
CA GLU A 139 -14.42 -13.35 8.43
C GLU A 139 -13.99 -11.93 8.79
N ILE A 140 -14.74 -10.95 8.31
CA ILE A 140 -14.50 -9.55 8.62
C ILE A 140 -15.37 -9.18 9.82
N HIS A 141 -14.71 -8.81 10.92
CA HIS A 141 -15.39 -8.28 12.08
C HIS A 141 -16.01 -6.93 11.73
N ARG A 142 -17.31 -6.80 11.99
CA ARG A 142 -18.05 -5.57 11.72
C ARG A 142 -17.46 -4.42 12.53
N LEU A 143 -17.03 -3.36 11.85
CA LEU A 143 -16.45 -2.18 12.50
C LEU A 143 -17.51 -1.11 12.82
N ARG A 144 -18.62 -1.07 12.06
CA ARG A 144 -19.66 -0.04 12.20
C ARG A 144 -21.04 -0.53 11.77
N ASP A 145 -22.08 0.16 12.23
CA ASP A 145 -23.47 -0.20 11.92
C ASP A 145 -23.91 0.20 10.51
N ASN A 146 -23.42 1.31 9.98
CA ASN A 146 -23.87 1.90 8.72
C ASN A 146 -22.99 1.56 7.52
N ARG A 147 -23.04 0.32 7.02
CA ARG A 147 -22.21 -0.12 5.88
C ARG A 147 -22.60 0.55 4.56
N GLU A 148 -21.60 0.86 3.75
CA GLU A 148 -21.77 1.21 2.34
C GLU A 148 -21.93 -0.05 1.48
N PRO A 149 -22.47 0.06 0.25
CA PRO A 149 -22.49 -1.06 -0.69
C PRO A 149 -21.09 -1.66 -0.90
N GLY A 150 -20.95 -2.97 -0.68
CA GLY A 150 -19.69 -3.70 -0.85
C GLY A 150 -18.70 -3.60 0.33
N GLU A 151 -18.95 -2.74 1.32
CA GLU A 151 -18.12 -2.64 2.53
C GLU A 151 -18.19 -3.95 3.34
N GLU A 152 -17.04 -4.42 3.82
CA GLU A 152 -16.89 -5.68 4.58
C GLU A 152 -17.40 -6.93 3.82
N GLN A 153 -17.42 -6.90 2.48
CA GLN A 153 -17.79 -8.02 1.63
C GLN A 153 -16.66 -8.38 0.67
N TRP A 154 -16.29 -9.65 0.64
CA TRP A 154 -15.29 -10.15 -0.31
C TRP A 154 -15.85 -10.21 -1.72
N SER A 155 -15.06 -9.74 -2.68
CA SER A 155 -15.37 -9.77 -4.10
C SER A 155 -14.18 -10.27 -4.90
N THR A 156 -14.44 -11.12 -5.89
CA THR A 156 -13.45 -11.58 -6.88
C THR A 156 -13.61 -10.88 -8.22
N THR A 157 -14.56 -9.94 -8.31
CA THR A 157 -14.88 -9.23 -9.54
C THR A 157 -13.71 -8.37 -10.01
N GLY A 158 -13.28 -8.60 -11.26
CA GLY A 158 -12.19 -7.87 -11.89
C GLY A 158 -10.79 -8.30 -11.45
N LEU A 159 -10.66 -9.36 -10.65
CA LEU A 159 -9.37 -9.90 -10.24
C LEU A 159 -8.94 -11.08 -11.14
N PRO A 160 -7.63 -11.30 -11.33
CA PRO A 160 -7.12 -12.47 -12.02
C PRO A 160 -7.63 -13.76 -11.38
N ARG A 161 -8.10 -14.70 -12.22
CA ARG A 161 -8.59 -16.01 -11.78
C ARG A 161 -8.27 -17.08 -12.79
N ASN A 162 -7.91 -18.26 -12.30
CA ASN A 162 -7.75 -19.44 -13.15
C ASN A 162 -9.10 -20.06 -13.48
N ASP A 163 -10.01 -20.05 -12.51
CA ASP A 163 -11.36 -20.59 -12.59
C ASP A 163 -12.32 -19.67 -11.79
N PRO A 164 -13.55 -19.43 -12.26
CA PRO A 164 -14.54 -18.65 -11.51
C PRO A 164 -14.85 -19.18 -10.11
N GLU A 165 -14.80 -20.50 -9.92
CA GLU A 165 -15.12 -21.21 -8.67
C GLU A 165 -13.89 -21.42 -7.76
N ASP A 166 -12.70 -21.05 -8.24
CA ASP A 166 -11.44 -21.17 -7.50
C ASP A 166 -10.56 -19.91 -7.70
N PRO A 167 -10.90 -18.81 -7.01
CA PRO A 167 -10.15 -17.56 -7.11
C PRO A 167 -8.79 -17.69 -6.43
N ILE A 168 -7.79 -17.00 -7.00
CA ILE A 168 -6.45 -16.83 -6.39
C ILE A 168 -6.34 -15.51 -5.61
N MET A 169 -7.30 -14.60 -5.80
CA MET A 169 -7.32 -13.29 -5.18
C MET A 169 -8.76 -12.88 -4.86
N ALA A 170 -8.95 -12.17 -3.77
CA ALA A 170 -10.20 -11.53 -3.40
C ALA A 170 -9.92 -10.15 -2.83
N ARG A 171 -10.85 -9.21 -2.98
CA ARG A 171 -10.72 -7.86 -2.42
C ARG A 171 -11.95 -7.49 -1.61
N THR A 172 -11.74 -6.60 -0.66
CA THR A 172 -12.80 -5.94 0.09
C THR A 172 -12.30 -4.57 0.53
N PHE A 173 -13.16 -3.75 1.13
CA PHE A 173 -12.73 -2.54 1.80
C PHE A 173 -13.49 -2.34 3.11
N VAL A 174 -12.87 -1.58 4.00
CA VAL A 174 -13.45 -1.19 5.28
C VAL A 174 -13.24 0.30 5.51
N ARG A 175 -14.09 0.89 6.35
CA ARG A 175 -13.84 2.21 6.92
C ARG A 175 -13.48 2.05 8.39
N PRO A 176 -12.21 2.25 8.77
CA PRO A 176 -11.76 1.97 10.14
C PRO A 176 -12.07 3.11 11.12
N ASP A 177 -12.09 4.36 10.65
CA ASP A 177 -12.20 5.53 11.52
C ASP A 177 -13.65 6.06 11.55
N PRO A 178 -14.35 6.01 12.70
CA PRO A 178 -15.71 6.54 12.82
C PRO A 178 -15.77 8.08 12.73
N ASP A 179 -14.71 8.78 13.13
CA ASP A 179 -14.61 10.24 13.04
C ASP A 179 -14.29 10.70 11.60
N ARG A 180 -13.75 9.79 10.78
CA ARG A 180 -13.41 10.01 9.37
C ARG A 180 -14.06 8.97 8.47
N PRO A 181 -15.39 9.06 8.24
CA PRO A 181 -16.14 8.10 7.42
C PRO A 181 -15.79 8.11 5.92
N TYR A 182 -14.87 8.97 5.48
CA TYR A 182 -14.28 8.96 4.15
C TYR A 182 -12.95 8.20 4.08
N ALA A 183 -12.32 7.89 5.22
CA ALA A 183 -11.11 7.09 5.25
C ALA A 183 -11.46 5.63 4.95
N THR A 184 -10.90 5.10 3.88
CA THR A 184 -11.11 3.72 3.43
C THR A 184 -9.78 2.97 3.45
N VAL A 185 -9.86 1.68 3.77
CA VAL A 185 -8.76 0.72 3.63
C VAL A 185 -9.22 -0.34 2.66
N GLY A 186 -8.58 -0.40 1.49
CA GLY A 186 -8.72 -1.53 0.58
C GLY A 186 -7.89 -2.70 1.10
N ILE A 187 -8.42 -3.91 1.01
CA ILE A 187 -7.76 -5.14 1.45
C ILE A 187 -7.77 -6.09 0.27
N LEU A 188 -6.58 -6.62 -0.05
CA LEU A 188 -6.37 -7.64 -1.07
C LEU A 188 -5.89 -8.93 -0.39
N LEU A 189 -6.70 -9.98 -0.50
CA LEU A 189 -6.32 -11.34 -0.12
C LEU A 189 -5.73 -12.04 -1.34
N VAL A 190 -4.57 -12.69 -1.17
CA VAL A 190 -3.85 -13.41 -2.23
C VAL A 190 -3.47 -14.80 -1.73
N ASP A 191 -3.80 -15.82 -2.51
CA ASP A 191 -3.43 -17.20 -2.22
C ASP A 191 -1.92 -17.40 -2.31
N ALA A 192 -1.25 -17.53 -1.17
CA ALA A 192 0.22 -17.60 -1.11
C ALA A 192 0.75 -18.93 -1.67
N ARG A 193 -0.08 -19.98 -1.73
CA ARG A 193 0.29 -21.32 -2.23
C ARG A 193 0.46 -21.31 -3.75
N ARG A 194 -0.25 -20.40 -4.43
CA ARG A 194 -0.31 -20.27 -5.89
C ARG A 194 0.41 -19.06 -6.44
N THR A 195 0.97 -18.23 -5.57
CA THR A 195 1.64 -16.98 -5.94
C THR A 195 3.06 -16.94 -5.36
N ARG A 196 3.83 -15.92 -5.75
CA ARG A 196 5.18 -15.68 -5.25
C ARG A 196 5.33 -14.21 -4.92
N LEU A 197 5.84 -13.92 -3.73
CA LEU A 197 6.22 -12.58 -3.33
C LEU A 197 7.66 -12.30 -3.75
N HIS A 198 7.87 -11.20 -4.45
CA HIS A 198 9.22 -10.70 -4.76
C HIS A 198 9.44 -9.38 -4.06
N ILE A 199 10.57 -9.26 -3.35
CA ILE A 199 10.99 -8.01 -2.70
C ILE A 199 12.06 -7.36 -3.58
N VAL A 200 11.78 -6.15 -4.03
CA VAL A 200 12.63 -5.40 -4.96
C VAL A 200 13.24 -4.19 -4.25
N GLY A 201 14.57 -4.06 -4.29
CA GLY A 201 15.27 -2.89 -3.75
C GLY A 201 15.01 -1.64 -4.58
N GLY A 202 14.83 -0.50 -3.92
CA GLY A 202 14.78 0.81 -4.58
C GLY A 202 16.16 1.21 -5.13
N THR A 203 16.18 2.21 -6.01
CA THR A 203 17.42 2.69 -6.64
C THR A 203 18.35 3.43 -5.70
N GLU A 204 17.82 3.99 -4.60
CA GLU A 204 18.59 4.73 -3.61
C GLU A 204 18.35 4.15 -2.22
N GLU A 205 17.10 4.11 -1.77
CA GLU A 205 16.73 3.63 -0.44
C GLU A 205 16.21 2.18 -0.50
N PRO A 206 16.52 1.34 0.51
CA PRO A 206 17.20 1.65 1.78
C PRO A 206 18.74 1.47 1.75
N GLY A 207 19.35 1.32 0.58
CA GLY A 207 20.75 0.92 0.42
C GLY A 207 21.78 2.05 0.33
N SER A 208 21.34 3.30 0.33
CA SER A 208 22.15 4.52 0.14
C SER A 208 23.37 4.59 1.06
N GLU A 209 23.20 4.33 2.36
CA GLU A 209 24.28 4.33 3.36
C GLU A 209 25.36 3.28 3.07
N ARG A 210 24.98 2.16 2.44
CA ARG A 210 25.88 1.08 2.06
C ARG A 210 26.35 1.18 0.61
N ARG A 211 25.84 2.14 -0.16
CA ARG A 211 26.04 2.26 -1.62
C ARG A 211 25.66 0.99 -2.36
N VAL A 212 24.53 0.41 -1.97
CA VAL A 212 23.96 -0.79 -2.60
C VAL A 212 22.65 -0.38 -3.24
N ASP A 213 22.68 -0.19 -4.56
CA ASP A 213 21.51 0.24 -5.31
C ASP A 213 20.71 -0.97 -5.77
N GLY A 214 19.39 -0.89 -5.64
CA GLY A 214 18.47 -1.88 -6.17
C GLY A 214 18.04 -1.54 -7.59
N PRO A 215 17.38 -2.47 -8.28
CA PRO A 215 16.94 -2.21 -9.65
C PRO A 215 15.81 -1.16 -9.73
N GLY A 216 15.04 -0.96 -8.65
CA GLY A 216 13.90 -0.03 -8.60
C GLY A 216 12.78 -0.35 -9.59
N VAL A 217 12.83 -1.51 -10.23
CA VAL A 217 11.90 -1.92 -11.29
C VAL A 217 11.63 -3.42 -11.19
N ILE A 218 10.41 -3.81 -11.53
CA ILE A 218 10.02 -5.22 -11.65
C ILE A 218 10.72 -5.79 -12.88
N ALA A 219 11.36 -6.95 -12.71
CA ALA A 219 12.10 -7.61 -13.78
C ALA A 219 11.16 -7.94 -14.97
N PRO A 220 11.55 -7.68 -16.23
CA PRO A 220 10.69 -7.89 -17.41
C PRO A 220 10.07 -9.29 -17.51
N GLU A 221 10.80 -10.32 -17.07
CA GLU A 221 10.37 -11.72 -17.05
C GLU A 221 9.15 -11.96 -16.13
N HIS A 222 8.94 -11.12 -15.12
CA HIS A 222 7.81 -11.24 -14.18
C HIS A 222 6.58 -10.46 -14.65
N MET A 223 6.72 -9.54 -15.60
CA MET A 223 5.63 -8.63 -16.00
C MET A 223 4.41 -9.36 -16.58
N SER A 224 4.61 -10.47 -17.30
CA SER A 224 3.52 -11.26 -17.91
C SER A 224 2.72 -12.09 -16.90
N VAL A 225 3.20 -12.19 -15.66
CA VAL A 225 2.56 -12.95 -14.58
C VAL A 225 2.37 -12.10 -13.32
N LEU A 226 2.58 -10.78 -13.43
CA LEU A 226 2.43 -9.84 -12.33
C LEU A 226 0.96 -9.72 -11.94
N LEU A 227 0.66 -10.00 -10.68
CA LEU A 227 -0.69 -9.88 -10.12
C LEU A 227 -0.94 -8.50 -9.49
N ALA A 228 0.02 -8.02 -8.70
CA ALA A 228 -0.04 -6.75 -8.00
C ALA A 228 1.37 -6.26 -7.62
N ALA A 229 1.52 -4.95 -7.45
CA ALA A 229 2.72 -4.31 -6.93
C ALA A 229 2.34 -3.07 -6.11
N TRP A 230 3.05 -2.81 -5.03
CA TRP A 230 2.82 -1.69 -4.11
C TRP A 230 4.14 -1.27 -3.45
N ASN A 231 4.12 -0.15 -2.72
CA ASN A 231 5.29 0.34 -2.00
C ASN A 231 5.67 -0.60 -0.85
N GLY A 232 6.97 -0.77 -0.61
CA GLY A 232 7.50 -1.60 0.48
C GLY A 232 7.56 -0.86 1.82
N GLY A 233 8.74 -0.88 2.45
CA GLY A 233 8.96 -0.23 3.76
C GLY A 233 9.54 1.18 3.65
N PHE A 234 9.71 1.85 4.80
CA PHE A 234 10.26 3.21 4.87
C PHE A 234 11.67 3.34 4.28
N GLN A 235 11.98 4.55 3.82
CA GLN A 235 13.35 4.97 3.51
C GLN A 235 14.26 4.86 4.74
N GLY A 236 15.56 4.68 4.53
CA GLY A 236 16.58 4.56 5.57
C GLY A 236 16.52 5.65 6.64
N PRO A 237 16.40 6.95 6.28
CA PRO A 237 16.33 8.05 7.24
C PRO A 237 15.17 7.97 8.25
N HIS A 238 14.06 7.32 7.89
CA HIS A 238 12.85 7.33 8.72
C HIS A 238 12.80 6.23 9.79
N GLY A 239 13.73 5.28 9.79
CA GLY A 239 13.75 4.22 10.80
C GLY A 239 14.89 3.22 10.67
N SER A 240 15.64 3.27 9.56
CA SER A 240 16.76 2.38 9.29
C SER A 240 16.38 0.91 9.42
N PHE A 241 15.21 0.55 8.88
CA PHE A 241 14.69 -0.81 8.89
C PHE A 241 15.45 -1.66 7.87
N GLY A 242 15.85 -2.87 8.27
CA GLY A 242 16.69 -3.76 7.49
C GLY A 242 16.05 -4.25 6.19
N MET A 243 16.91 -4.61 5.25
CA MET A 243 16.53 -5.23 3.99
C MET A 243 17.68 -6.08 3.43
N VAL A 244 17.36 -7.33 3.16
CA VAL A 244 18.19 -8.26 2.37
C VAL A 244 17.34 -8.75 1.22
N ALA A 245 17.82 -8.71 -0.01
CA ALA A 245 17.09 -9.28 -1.16
C ALA A 245 18.06 -9.54 -2.31
N ASN A 246 17.79 -10.58 -3.11
CA ASN A 246 18.57 -10.91 -4.30
C ASN A 246 20.08 -11.06 -4.01
N GLY A 247 20.42 -11.67 -2.87
CA GLY A 247 21.82 -11.86 -2.44
C GLY A 247 22.52 -10.59 -1.95
N LEU A 248 21.82 -9.46 -1.81
CA LEU A 248 22.36 -8.19 -1.37
C LEU A 248 21.79 -7.77 -0.02
N GLU A 249 22.66 -7.34 0.89
CA GLU A 249 22.28 -6.64 2.12
C GLU A 249 22.27 -5.12 1.85
N TYR A 250 21.07 -4.57 1.65
CA TYR A 250 20.84 -3.13 1.47
C TYR A 250 20.97 -2.40 2.81
N LYS A 251 20.42 -2.99 3.88
CA LYS A 251 20.44 -2.44 5.23
C LYS A 251 20.46 -3.60 6.24
N PRO A 252 21.33 -3.58 7.27
CA PRO A 252 21.42 -4.68 8.24
C PRO A 252 20.08 -4.95 8.94
N LEU A 253 19.75 -6.23 9.13
CA LEU A 253 18.58 -6.65 9.89
C LEU A 253 18.80 -6.40 11.38
N ARG A 254 17.77 -5.93 12.08
CA ARG A 254 17.81 -5.57 13.50
C ARG A 254 16.73 -6.32 14.27
N ASN A 255 17.07 -6.76 15.49
CA ASN A 255 16.12 -7.43 16.37
C ASN A 255 14.99 -6.48 16.80
N GLY A 256 13.82 -7.03 17.07
CA GLY A 256 12.65 -6.28 17.57
C GLY A 256 11.83 -5.57 16.50
N PHE A 257 12.11 -5.80 15.21
CA PHE A 257 11.34 -5.25 14.09
C PHE A 257 10.47 -6.29 13.41
N ALA A 258 9.27 -5.88 13.01
CA ALA A 258 8.41 -6.64 12.13
C ALA A 258 9.16 -6.96 10.84
N SER A 259 9.16 -8.23 10.47
CA SER A 259 9.91 -8.75 9.34
C SER A 259 9.05 -9.70 8.56
N ILE A 260 9.04 -9.50 7.24
CA ILE A 260 8.53 -10.47 6.28
C ILE A 260 9.72 -11.00 5.48
N ALA A 261 9.76 -12.30 5.26
CA ALA A 261 10.80 -12.95 4.48
C ALA A 261 10.19 -13.80 3.37
N VAL A 262 11.02 -14.15 2.40
CA VAL A 262 10.70 -15.05 1.29
C VAL A 262 11.76 -16.13 1.27
N LEU A 263 11.33 -17.39 1.28
CA LEU A 263 12.21 -18.55 1.14
C LEU A 263 12.39 -18.96 -0.32
N GLU A 264 13.42 -19.76 -0.61
CA GLU A 264 13.71 -20.31 -1.94
C GLU A 264 12.51 -21.05 -2.56
N ASP A 265 11.71 -21.75 -1.76
CA ASP A 265 10.51 -22.46 -2.21
C ASP A 265 9.29 -21.56 -2.45
N GLY A 266 9.37 -20.30 -2.03
CA GLY A 266 8.30 -19.31 -2.08
C GLY A 266 7.49 -19.16 -0.80
N THR A 267 7.79 -19.91 0.26
CA THR A 267 7.15 -19.74 1.58
C THR A 267 7.45 -18.34 2.12
N ILE A 268 6.47 -17.71 2.76
CA ILE A 268 6.53 -16.33 3.24
C ILE A 268 6.40 -16.32 4.77
N PRO A 269 7.49 -16.50 5.54
CA PRO A 269 7.40 -16.35 6.99
C PRO A 269 7.38 -14.88 7.40
N MET A 270 6.58 -14.57 8.42
CA MET A 270 6.48 -13.24 9.02
C MET A 270 6.60 -13.33 10.53
N GLY A 271 7.23 -12.34 11.16
CA GLY A 271 7.35 -12.29 12.61
C GLY A 271 8.23 -11.13 13.09
N GLU A 272 8.55 -11.16 14.37
CA GLU A 272 9.50 -10.23 14.97
C GLU A 272 10.92 -10.81 14.86
N TRP A 273 11.81 -10.03 14.26
CA TRP A 273 13.20 -10.44 14.06
C TRP A 273 13.92 -10.66 15.39
N GLY A 274 14.61 -11.78 15.52
CA GLY A 274 15.33 -12.18 16.72
C GLY A 274 14.46 -12.79 17.82
N ARG A 275 13.12 -12.82 17.65
CA ARG A 275 12.19 -13.47 18.59
C ARG A 275 11.45 -14.64 17.95
N THR A 276 10.60 -14.36 16.95
CA THR A 276 9.80 -15.38 16.24
C THR A 276 10.35 -15.69 14.85
N LEU A 277 11.19 -14.82 14.31
CA LEU A 277 11.87 -15.03 13.03
C LEU A 277 13.37 -14.75 13.18
N THR A 278 14.20 -15.66 12.69
CA THR A 278 15.66 -15.47 12.59
C THR A 278 16.14 -15.86 11.20
N TRP A 279 17.37 -15.46 10.85
CA TRP A 279 17.97 -15.83 9.58
C TRP A 279 17.98 -17.34 9.38
N ARG A 280 17.65 -17.77 8.16
CA ARG A 280 17.76 -19.14 7.67
C ARG A 280 18.50 -19.11 6.33
N GLU A 281 19.25 -20.17 6.04
CA GLU A 281 20.05 -20.23 4.81
C GLU A 281 19.22 -20.23 3.53
N ASP A 282 17.97 -20.67 3.60
CA ASP A 282 17.00 -20.69 2.50
C ASP A 282 16.20 -19.39 2.34
N MET A 283 16.50 -18.34 3.12
CA MET A 283 15.89 -17.02 2.94
C MET A 283 16.55 -16.28 1.77
N VAL A 284 15.77 -15.96 0.74
CA VAL A 284 16.24 -15.19 -0.44
C VAL A 284 15.97 -13.69 -0.32
N ALA A 285 15.00 -13.32 0.52
CA ALA A 285 14.71 -11.93 0.83
C ALA A 285 14.12 -11.77 2.25
N VAL A 286 14.43 -10.65 2.89
CA VAL A 286 13.86 -10.19 4.15
C VAL A 286 13.66 -8.68 4.07
N ARG A 287 12.47 -8.19 4.40
CA ARG A 287 12.21 -6.76 4.57
C ARG A 287 11.67 -6.52 5.97
N GLN A 288 12.29 -5.56 6.67
CA GLN A 288 11.82 -5.10 7.95
C GLN A 288 11.02 -3.81 7.83
N ASN A 289 10.14 -3.58 8.79
CA ASN A 289 9.47 -2.32 9.02
C ASN A 289 9.44 -2.04 10.55
N ALA A 290 8.53 -1.18 11.02
CA ALA A 290 8.32 -0.82 12.42
C ALA A 290 7.92 -2.02 13.32
N ALA A 291 7.11 -1.81 14.35
CA ALA A 291 6.59 -2.90 15.18
C ALA A 291 5.52 -3.74 14.44
N LEU A 292 5.33 -4.99 14.87
CA LEU A 292 4.20 -5.79 14.43
C LEU A 292 2.90 -5.15 14.92
N LEU A 293 1.93 -4.99 14.03
CA LEU A 293 0.58 -4.51 14.36
C LEU A 293 -0.28 -5.62 14.97
N VAL A 294 -0.13 -6.84 14.46
CA VAL A 294 -0.88 -8.03 14.86
C VAL A 294 0.08 -9.19 15.02
N GLU A 295 -0.06 -9.95 16.10
CA GLU A 295 0.65 -11.20 16.36
C GLU A 295 -0.34 -12.19 16.95
N ASP A 296 -0.31 -13.46 16.51
CA ASP A 296 -1.20 -14.53 16.99
C ASP A 296 -2.70 -14.13 17.00
N CYS A 297 -3.12 -13.45 15.93
CA CYS A 297 -4.48 -12.92 15.74
C CYS A 297 -4.93 -11.89 16.82
N ALA A 298 -3.99 -11.32 17.58
CA ALA A 298 -4.23 -10.27 18.55
C ALA A 298 -3.52 -8.97 18.13
N ILE A 299 -4.14 -7.82 18.44
CA ILE A 299 -3.49 -6.52 18.30
C ILE A 299 -2.29 -6.50 19.25
N SER A 300 -1.12 -6.17 18.69
CA SER A 300 0.13 -6.08 19.44
C SER A 300 0.07 -4.94 20.46
N ASP A 301 0.51 -5.16 21.71
CA ASP A 301 0.59 -4.10 22.72
C ASP A 301 1.48 -2.92 22.27
N ARG A 302 2.40 -3.20 21.34
CA ARG A 302 3.28 -2.19 20.75
C ARG A 302 2.53 -1.15 19.92
N THR A 303 1.27 -1.41 19.54
CA THR A 303 0.44 -0.41 18.86
C THR A 303 0.19 0.84 19.72
N GLY A 304 0.30 0.71 21.05
CA GLY A 304 0.17 1.81 22.01
C GLY A 304 1.48 2.49 22.41
N GLU A 305 2.62 2.07 21.85
CA GLU A 305 3.92 2.69 22.13
C GLU A 305 4.03 4.09 21.49
N GLY A 306 4.94 4.91 22.04
CA GLY A 306 5.21 6.26 21.57
C GLY A 306 5.84 6.32 20.19
N ASN A 307 6.02 7.56 19.70
CA ASN A 307 6.53 7.82 18.35
C ASN A 307 7.86 7.13 18.02
N GLU A 308 8.73 6.89 19.01
CA GLU A 308 9.98 6.16 18.78
C GLU A 308 9.80 4.78 18.14
N THR A 309 8.63 4.16 18.30
CA THR A 309 8.29 2.85 17.73
C THR A 309 7.92 2.92 16.25
N TRP A 310 7.42 4.07 15.77
CA TRP A 310 6.84 4.23 14.42
C TRP A 310 7.77 4.90 13.41
N GLY A 311 9.04 5.07 13.77
CA GLY A 311 10.02 5.82 12.98
C GLY A 311 10.18 7.25 13.47
N TYR A 312 11.18 7.97 12.92
CA TYR A 312 11.57 9.29 13.40
C TYR A 312 10.51 10.35 13.05
N VAL A 313 9.48 10.49 13.89
CA VAL A 313 8.57 11.63 13.92
C VAL A 313 8.55 12.17 15.34
N GLN A 314 9.35 13.21 15.61
CA GLN A 314 9.48 13.85 16.93
C GLN A 314 8.27 14.76 17.28
N VAL A 315 7.14 14.54 16.61
CA VAL A 315 5.84 15.20 16.76
C VAL A 315 4.79 14.11 16.87
N ASP A 316 3.93 14.20 17.88
CA ASP A 316 2.87 13.23 18.21
C ASP A 316 2.27 12.58 16.95
N SER A 317 2.61 11.31 16.70
CA SER A 317 2.26 10.63 15.44
C SER A 317 0.77 10.37 15.34
N SER A 318 0.05 10.46 16.46
CA SER A 318 -1.41 10.37 16.52
C SER A 318 -2.11 11.52 15.77
N GLU A 319 -1.40 12.64 15.52
CA GLU A 319 -1.92 13.77 14.74
C GLU A 319 -1.70 13.63 13.23
N PHE A 320 -0.94 12.63 12.75
CA PHE A 320 -0.63 12.43 11.33
C PHE A 320 -1.58 11.42 10.68
N ILE A 321 -2.72 11.92 10.23
CA ILE A 321 -3.65 11.16 9.39
C ILE A 321 -3.16 11.22 7.94
N THR A 322 -2.64 10.10 7.45
CA THR A 322 -2.07 9.99 6.11
C THR A 322 -2.25 8.57 5.57
N TRP A 323 -2.01 8.41 4.27
CA TRP A 323 -1.99 7.12 3.59
C TRP A 323 -0.95 6.18 4.20
N ARG A 324 -1.35 4.91 4.36
CA ARG A 324 -0.53 3.81 4.88
C ARG A 324 -0.79 2.56 4.04
N SER A 325 0.23 1.74 3.90
CA SER A 325 0.11 0.36 3.40
C SER A 325 0.56 -0.60 4.50
N ALA A 326 0.02 -1.80 4.47
CA ALA A 326 0.39 -2.88 5.37
C ALA A 326 0.55 -4.18 4.58
N ILE A 327 1.14 -5.17 5.22
CA ILE A 327 1.18 -6.53 4.71
C ILE A 327 1.07 -7.48 5.90
N GLY A 328 0.31 -8.56 5.74
CA GLY A 328 0.03 -9.52 6.80
C GLY A 328 -0.19 -10.92 6.22
N LEU A 329 -0.33 -11.90 7.12
CA LEU A 329 -0.70 -13.26 6.77
C LEU A 329 -1.97 -13.65 7.52
N THR A 330 -2.85 -14.41 6.88
CA THR A 330 -3.94 -15.11 7.57
C THR A 330 -3.40 -16.29 8.38
N ALA A 331 -4.24 -16.91 9.21
CA ALA A 331 -3.86 -18.12 9.96
C ALA A 331 -3.48 -19.30 9.04
N GLU A 332 -4.04 -19.32 7.83
CA GLU A 332 -3.78 -20.29 6.77
C GLU A 332 -2.50 -19.98 5.97
N GLY A 333 -1.89 -18.81 6.22
CA GLY A 333 -0.67 -18.36 5.54
C GLY A 333 -0.91 -17.62 4.22
N ASP A 334 -2.15 -17.24 3.92
CA ASP A 334 -2.46 -16.42 2.74
C ASP A 334 -2.12 -14.95 2.98
N LEU A 335 -1.74 -14.24 1.91
CA LEU A 335 -1.22 -12.88 2.02
C LEU A 335 -2.36 -11.86 2.07
N LEU A 336 -2.27 -10.93 3.01
CA LEU A 336 -3.10 -9.73 3.07
C LEU A 336 -2.25 -8.52 2.74
N VAL A 337 -2.75 -7.66 1.84
CA VAL A 337 -2.17 -6.36 1.47
C VAL A 337 -3.23 -5.28 1.60
#